data_AF-A0A9N9HLY2-F1
#
_entry.id   AF-A0A9N9HLY2-F1
#
_cell.length_a   1.000
_cell.length_b   1.000
_cell.length_c   1.000
_cell.angle_alpha   90.00
_cell.angle_beta   90.00
_cell.angle_gamma   90.00
#
_symmetry.space_group_name_H-M   'P 1'
#
loop_
_entity.id
_entity.type
_entity.pdbx_description
1 polymer ?
#
loop_
_entity_poly.entity_id
_entity_poly.type
_entity_poly.pdbx_seq_one_letter_code
_entity_poly.pdbx_strand_id
1 'polypeptide(L)'
;MNIECVHCNALHWLDKRLTSSSRNSPKFSTCCSHGQVILPFLQDPPLLLRQLFECQDDLSKEFHCNIRRYNAAHAFTSLGAKINQSVFNGHGPYSFRISGELYHRVGSLLPDSDAEATYAQLYIYDPEIAH
;
A
#
# COMPACT_ATOMS: atom_id res chain seq x y z
N MET A 1 -13.76 13.24 10.43
CA MET A 1 -13.57 14.08 9.24
C MET A 1 -14.95 14.46 8.74
N ASN A 2 -15.28 15.74 8.64
CA ASN A 2 -16.64 16.21 8.37
C ASN A 2 -16.71 17.45 7.48
N ILE A 3 -15.57 17.90 6.94
CA ILE A 3 -15.51 19.00 5.97
C ILE A 3 -15.15 18.40 4.61
N GLU A 4 -16.00 18.61 3.62
CA GLU A 4 -15.79 18.11 2.26
C GLU A 4 -14.94 19.08 1.45
N CYS A 5 -13.99 18.53 0.69
CA CYS A 5 -13.27 19.28 -0.32
C CYS A 5 -14.21 19.60 -1.49
N VAL A 6 -14.34 20.89 -1.84
CA VAL A 6 -15.21 21.36 -2.93
C VAL A 6 -14.87 20.83 -4.33
N HIS A 7 -13.68 20.24 -4.50
CA HIS A 7 -13.20 19.77 -5.80
C HIS A 7 -13.34 18.25 -5.99
N CYS A 8 -13.19 17.46 -4.93
CA CYS A 8 -13.16 15.98 -5.02
C CYS A 8 -13.98 15.25 -3.96
N ASN A 9 -14.73 16.00 -3.13
CA ASN A 9 -15.58 15.47 -2.06
C ASN A 9 -14.84 14.66 -0.98
N ALA A 10 -13.50 14.69 -0.97
CA ALA A 10 -12.72 14.07 0.10
C ALA A 10 -13.04 14.73 1.45
N LEU A 11 -13.23 13.90 2.48
CA LEU A 11 -13.51 14.34 3.84
C LEU A 11 -12.21 14.70 4.56
N HIS A 12 -12.20 15.86 5.23
CA HIS A 12 -11.09 16.35 6.02
C HIS A 12 -11.51 16.77 7.42
N TRP A 13 -10.52 16.89 8.31
CA TRP A 13 -10.65 17.69 9.53
C TRP A 13 -10.36 19.15 9.20
N LEU A 14 -11.09 20.07 9.83
CA LEU A 14 -10.93 21.51 9.59
C LEU A 14 -9.49 21.98 9.83
N ASP A 15 -8.79 21.41 10.81
CA ASP A 15 -7.40 21.78 11.14
C ASP A 15 -6.37 21.35 10.08
N LYS A 16 -6.77 20.47 9.14
CA LYS A 16 -5.95 20.11 7.97
C LYS A 16 -6.11 21.08 6.80
N ARG A 17 -6.89 22.16 6.96
CA ARG A 17 -6.97 23.23 5.97
C ARG A 17 -5.60 23.85 5.73
N LEU A 18 -5.42 24.44 4.56
CA LEU A 18 -4.29 25.35 4.33
C LEU A 18 -4.33 26.52 5.32
N THR A 19 -3.17 26.89 5.83
CA THR A 19 -2.99 28.09 6.66
C THR A 19 -3.49 29.35 5.95
N SER A 20 -3.35 29.43 4.62
CA SER A 20 -3.82 30.52 3.76
C SER A 20 -5.34 30.55 3.51
N SER A 21 -6.08 29.52 3.93
CA SER A 21 -7.54 29.46 3.79
C SER A 21 -8.24 29.90 5.07
N SER A 22 -9.50 30.32 4.99
CA SER A 22 -10.27 30.71 6.18
C SER A 22 -10.97 29.50 6.80
N ARG A 23 -11.44 29.62 8.05
CA ARG A 23 -12.29 28.58 8.67
C ARG A 23 -13.67 28.48 8.00
N ASN A 24 -14.15 29.57 7.41
CA ASN A 24 -15.45 29.62 6.72
C ASN A 24 -15.38 29.11 5.28
N SER A 25 -14.20 29.15 4.66
CA SER A 25 -13.93 28.61 3.33
C SER A 25 -12.59 27.86 3.34
N PRO A 26 -12.56 26.68 3.98
CA PRO A 26 -11.35 25.89 4.12
C PRO A 26 -10.94 25.29 2.77
N LYS A 27 -9.64 25.32 2.49
CA LYS A 27 -9.05 24.70 1.29
C LYS A 27 -8.07 23.61 1.69
N PHE A 28 -7.98 22.55 0.89
CA PHE A 28 -7.16 21.37 1.17
C PHE A 28 -6.27 21.02 -0.03
N SER A 29 -4.97 20.77 0.23
CA SER A 29 -4.00 20.33 -0.78
C SER A 29 -3.80 18.82 -0.83
N THR A 30 -4.14 18.10 0.24
CA THR A 30 -3.75 16.70 0.45
C THR A 30 -4.58 15.68 -0.33
N CYS A 31 -5.72 16.09 -0.89
CA CYS A 31 -6.57 15.21 -1.69
C CYS A 31 -6.34 15.40 -3.20
N CYS A 32 -6.81 16.52 -3.77
CA CYS A 32 -6.73 16.80 -5.20
C CYS A 32 -5.82 17.98 -5.54
N SER A 33 -5.00 18.43 -4.58
CA SER A 33 -4.16 19.63 -4.73
C SER A 33 -4.94 20.85 -5.23
N HIS A 34 -6.10 21.14 -4.62
CA HIS A 34 -7.02 22.21 -5.04
C HIS A 34 -7.58 22.04 -6.47
N GLY A 35 -7.92 20.80 -6.84
CA GLY A 35 -8.48 20.48 -8.16
C GLY A 35 -7.44 20.42 -9.28
N GLN A 36 -6.14 20.48 -8.97
CA GLN A 36 -5.07 20.28 -9.95
C GLN A 36 -4.93 18.83 -10.38
N VAL A 37 -5.34 17.88 -9.52
CA VAL A 37 -5.25 16.45 -9.77
C VAL A 37 -6.65 15.85 -9.78
N ILE A 38 -7.00 15.17 -10.86
CA ILE A 38 -8.19 14.32 -10.93
C ILE A 38 -7.79 12.97 -10.35
N LEU A 39 -8.28 12.65 -9.16
CA LEU A 39 -8.09 11.33 -8.58
C LEU A 39 -9.01 10.34 -9.29
N PRO A 40 -8.51 9.20 -9.79
CA PRO A 40 -9.37 8.15 -10.28
C PRO A 40 -10.24 7.62 -9.14
N PHE A 41 -11.47 7.21 -9.47
CA PHE A 41 -12.31 6.54 -8.50
C PHE A 41 -11.66 5.23 -8.05
N LEU A 42 -11.83 4.90 -6.77
CA LEU A 42 -11.46 3.60 -6.25
C LEU A 42 -12.20 2.54 -7.06
N GLN A 43 -11.45 1.62 -7.66
CA GLN A 43 -12.02 0.45 -8.30
C GLN A 43 -12.57 -0.47 -7.23
N ASP A 44 -13.68 -1.14 -7.54
CA ASP A 44 -14.24 -2.15 -6.65
C ASP A 44 -13.21 -3.27 -6.44
N PRO A 45 -13.05 -3.75 -5.19
CA PRO A 45 -12.20 -4.89 -4.94
C PRO A 45 -12.76 -6.15 -5.65
N PRO A 46 -11.90 -7.13 -5.97
CA PRO A 46 -12.35 -8.45 -6.42
C PRO A 46 -13.47 -9.01 -5.53
N LEU A 47 -14.46 -9.68 -6.14
CA LEU A 47 -15.69 -10.13 -5.46
C LEU A 47 -15.42 -10.89 -4.16
N LEU A 48 -14.43 -11.79 -4.16
CA LEU A 48 -14.03 -12.55 -2.98
C LEU A 48 -13.61 -11.63 -1.83
N LEU A 49 -12.73 -10.66 -2.11
CA LEU A 49 -12.27 -9.72 -1.10
C LEU A 49 -13.44 -8.88 -0.58
N ARG A 50 -14.31 -8.41 -1.48
CA ARG A 50 -15.52 -7.67 -1.09
C ARG A 50 -16.39 -8.47 -0.12
N GLN A 51 -16.66 -9.73 -0.44
CA GLN A 51 -17.45 -10.62 0.40
C GLN A 51 -16.80 -10.82 1.78
N LEU A 52 -15.49 -11.11 1.82
CA LEU A 52 -14.75 -11.28 3.07
C LEU A 52 -14.80 -10.05 3.98
N PHE A 53 -14.89 -8.84 3.40
CA PHE A 53 -14.97 -7.58 4.15
C PHE A 53 -16.41 -7.16 4.53
N GLU A 54 -17.41 -7.48 3.70
CA GLU A 54 -18.77 -6.97 3.86
C GLU A 54 -19.73 -7.99 4.51
N CYS A 55 -19.47 -9.29 4.38
CA CYS A 55 -20.34 -10.34 4.89
C CYS A 55 -20.11 -10.62 6.39
N GLN A 56 -21.04 -11.38 7.00
CA GLN A 56 -21.00 -11.79 8.41
C GLN A 56 -21.07 -13.31 8.60
N ASP A 57 -20.76 -14.07 7.57
CA ASP A 57 -20.58 -15.52 7.68
C ASP A 57 -19.31 -15.86 8.47
N ASP A 58 -19.16 -17.14 8.82
CA ASP A 58 -18.04 -17.58 9.66
C ASP A 58 -16.69 -17.37 8.99
N LEU A 59 -16.64 -17.45 7.65
CA LEU A 59 -15.46 -17.16 6.86
C LEU A 59 -15.06 -15.67 6.96
N SER A 60 -15.99 -14.74 6.80
CA SER A 60 -15.69 -13.31 6.92
C SER A 60 -15.28 -12.93 8.35
N LYS A 61 -15.87 -13.57 9.38
CA LYS A 61 -15.47 -13.38 10.79
C LYS A 61 -14.05 -13.88 11.04
N GLU A 62 -13.69 -15.06 10.53
CA GLU A 62 -12.33 -15.58 10.59
C GLU A 62 -11.35 -14.63 9.91
N PHE A 63 -11.68 -14.19 8.69
CA PHE A 63 -10.89 -13.24 7.93
C PHE A 63 -10.67 -11.94 8.70
N HIS A 64 -11.73 -11.34 9.26
CA HIS A 64 -11.62 -10.12 10.06
C HIS A 64 -10.78 -10.31 11.32
N CYS A 65 -10.93 -11.44 12.01
CA CYS A 65 -10.13 -11.77 13.20
C CYS A 65 -8.63 -11.91 12.85
N ASN A 66 -8.32 -12.48 11.69
CA ASN A 66 -6.97 -12.78 11.26
C ASN A 66 -6.42 -11.84 10.17
N ILE A 67 -7.10 -10.73 9.85
CA ILE A 67 -6.75 -9.86 8.71
C ILE A 67 -5.30 -9.35 8.75
N ARG A 68 -4.78 -9.08 9.96
CA ARG A 68 -3.38 -8.68 10.14
C ARG A 68 -2.41 -9.79 9.75
N ARG A 69 -2.76 -11.06 10.01
CA ARG A 69 -1.94 -12.22 9.64
C ARG A 69 -1.95 -12.42 8.13
N TYR A 70 -3.10 -12.27 7.48
CA TYR A 70 -3.20 -12.30 6.01
C TYR A 70 -2.37 -11.18 5.37
N ASN A 71 -2.47 -9.94 5.88
CA ASN A 71 -1.67 -8.82 5.38
C ASN A 71 -0.18 -9.01 5.64
N ALA A 72 0.20 -9.55 6.80
CA ALA A 72 1.59 -9.88 7.11
C ALA A 72 2.13 -10.96 6.17
N ALA A 73 1.34 -12.00 5.88
CA ALA A 73 1.68 -13.01 4.88
C ALA A 73 1.97 -12.39 3.51
N HIS A 74 1.21 -11.36 3.13
CA HIS A 74 1.39 -10.62 1.88
C HIS A 74 2.55 -9.59 1.92
N ALA A 75 3.00 -9.20 3.11
CA ALA A 75 4.20 -8.37 3.27
C ALA A 75 5.50 -9.16 2.99
N PHE A 76 5.45 -10.51 2.97
CA PHE A 76 6.57 -11.38 2.56
C PHE A 76 6.70 -11.56 1.05
N THR A 77 6.07 -10.69 0.28
CA THR A 77 6.24 -10.69 -1.17
C THR A 77 7.55 -10.04 -1.54
N SER A 78 8.41 -10.82 -2.20
CA SER A 78 9.67 -10.32 -2.73
C SER A 78 9.43 -9.13 -3.66
N LEU A 79 10.28 -8.12 -3.58
CA LEU A 79 10.13 -6.92 -4.39
C LEU A 79 10.68 -7.20 -5.80
N GLY A 80 9.77 -7.36 -6.76
CA GLY A 80 10.10 -7.39 -8.18
C GLY A 80 10.32 -5.97 -8.68
N ALA A 81 11.55 -5.60 -8.97
CA ALA A 81 11.89 -4.31 -9.54
C ALA A 81 12.91 -4.45 -10.67
N LYS A 82 12.79 -3.59 -11.69
CA LYS A 82 13.84 -3.46 -12.71
C LYS A 82 15.01 -2.68 -12.09
N ILE A 83 16.04 -3.41 -11.67
CA ILE A 83 17.24 -2.81 -11.08
C ILE A 83 18.08 -2.21 -12.20
N ASN A 84 18.30 -0.90 -12.15
CA ASN A 84 19.27 -0.27 -13.02
C ASN A 84 20.67 -0.46 -12.44
N GLN A 85 21.45 -1.31 -13.09
CA GLN A 85 22.81 -1.68 -12.69
C GLN A 85 23.86 -0.61 -13.05
N SER A 86 23.50 0.42 -13.81
CA SER A 86 24.44 1.49 -14.20
C SER A 86 24.98 2.29 -13.01
N VAL A 87 24.36 2.14 -11.83
CA VAL A 87 24.74 2.82 -10.58
C VAL A 87 25.80 2.03 -9.79
N PHE A 88 26.15 0.82 -10.23
CA PHE A 88 27.11 -0.06 -9.53
C PHE A 88 28.59 0.29 -9.75
N ASN A 89 28.91 1.17 -10.71
CA ASN A 89 30.30 1.50 -11.05
C ASN A 89 30.87 2.71 -10.27
N GLY A 90 30.31 3.03 -9.11
CA GLY A 90 30.81 4.10 -8.24
C GLY A 90 31.70 3.59 -7.11
N HIS A 91 32.69 4.39 -6.68
CA HIS A 91 33.53 4.12 -5.50
C HIS A 91 32.82 4.38 -4.14
N GLY A 92 31.49 4.44 -4.13
CA GLY A 92 30.68 4.74 -2.95
C GLY A 92 30.03 3.49 -2.33
N PRO A 93 29.27 3.65 -1.23
CA PRO A 93 28.48 2.57 -0.63
C PRO A 93 27.57 1.93 -1.69
N TYR A 94 27.37 0.61 -1.60
CA TYR A 94 26.52 -0.12 -2.53
C TYR A 94 25.12 0.52 -2.59
N SER A 95 24.76 1.02 -3.76
CA SER A 95 23.48 1.65 -4.03
C SER A 95 22.87 1.06 -5.29
N PHE A 96 21.59 0.72 -5.24
CA PHE A 96 20.82 0.30 -6.41
C PHE A 96 19.66 1.26 -6.64
N ARG A 97 19.30 1.48 -7.91
CA ARG A 97 18.18 2.33 -8.29
C ARG A 97 17.08 1.48 -8.92
N ILE A 98 15.88 1.60 -8.37
CA ILE A 98 14.65 1.07 -8.97
C ILE A 98 14.08 2.13 -9.91
N SER A 99 13.62 1.74 -11.09
CA SER A 99 12.94 2.64 -12.03
C SER A 99 11.75 1.92 -12.66
N GLY A 100 10.58 2.56 -12.66
CA GLY A 100 9.32 1.97 -13.09
C GLY A 100 8.44 1.56 -11.90
N GLU A 101 7.46 0.70 -12.15
CA GLU A 101 6.54 0.21 -11.12
C GLU A 101 7.22 -0.86 -10.24
N LEU A 102 6.75 -0.92 -9.00
CA LEU A 102 7.19 -1.84 -7.97
C LEU A 102 6.15 -2.96 -7.88
N TYR A 103 6.56 -4.19 -8.17
CA TYR A 103 5.66 -5.33 -8.16
C TYR A 103 5.96 -6.23 -6.97
N HIS A 104 4.92 -6.67 -6.29
CA HIS A 104 5.03 -7.67 -5.23
C HIS A 104 5.03 -9.07 -5.87
N ARG A 105 6.18 -9.75 -5.86
CA ARG A 105 6.30 -11.15 -6.29
C ARG A 105 6.04 -12.06 -5.09
N VAL A 106 4.83 -12.61 -5.03
CA VAL A 106 4.52 -13.78 -4.20
C VAL A 106 5.03 -14.99 -4.98
N GLY A 107 6.12 -15.62 -4.53
CA GLY A 107 6.47 -16.95 -5.04
C GLY A 107 5.45 -17.97 -4.54
N SER A 108 5.18 -19.03 -5.32
CA SER A 108 4.43 -20.16 -4.79
C SER A 108 5.15 -20.74 -3.57
N LEU A 109 4.39 -21.08 -2.51
CA LEU A 109 4.94 -21.76 -1.32
C LEU A 109 5.55 -23.12 -1.67
N LEU A 110 5.11 -23.71 -2.78
CA LEU A 110 5.58 -25.00 -3.30
C LEU A 110 6.03 -24.79 -4.76
N PRO A 111 7.22 -25.26 -5.15
CA PRO A 111 7.59 -25.25 -6.56
C PRO A 111 6.61 -26.11 -7.37
N ASP A 112 6.37 -25.73 -8.62
CA ASP A 112 5.74 -26.62 -9.59
C ASP A 112 6.59 -27.87 -9.79
N SER A 113 5.99 -28.98 -10.24
CA SER A 113 6.62 -30.31 -10.28
C SER A 113 7.97 -30.37 -11.03
N ASP A 114 8.23 -29.40 -11.92
CA ASP A 114 9.45 -29.28 -12.73
C ASP A 114 10.27 -28.00 -12.47
N ALA A 115 9.93 -27.22 -11.43
CA ALA A 115 10.61 -25.95 -11.12
C ALA A 115 11.53 -26.07 -9.89
N GLU A 116 12.69 -25.39 -9.91
CA GLU A 116 13.52 -25.27 -8.72
C GLU A 116 12.82 -24.40 -7.65
N ALA A 117 12.92 -24.83 -6.38
CA ALA A 117 12.38 -24.08 -5.26
C ALA A 117 13.10 -22.72 -5.13
N THR A 118 12.37 -21.63 -5.33
CA THR A 118 12.87 -20.27 -5.07
C THR A 118 12.60 -19.84 -3.63
N TYR A 119 13.62 -19.34 -2.94
CA TYR A 119 13.53 -18.92 -1.55
C TYR A 119 12.68 -17.66 -1.36
N ALA A 120 11.81 -17.66 -0.34
CA ALA A 120 11.19 -16.45 0.18
C ALA A 120 12.17 -15.75 1.14
N GLN A 121 12.38 -14.43 0.97
CA GLN A 121 13.11 -13.63 1.94
C GLN A 121 12.19 -13.32 3.13
N LEU A 122 12.52 -13.87 4.29
CA LEU A 122 11.79 -13.65 5.54
C LEU A 122 12.37 -12.41 6.25
N TYR A 123 11.58 -11.34 6.38
CA TYR A 123 11.91 -10.22 7.28
C TYR A 123 11.14 -10.40 8.59
N ILE A 124 11.83 -10.84 9.65
CA ILE A 124 11.25 -10.94 10.98
C ILE A 124 11.34 -9.56 11.63
N TYR A 125 10.18 -8.97 11.92
CA TYR A 125 10.09 -7.74 12.71
C TYR A 125 9.57 -8.09 14.10
N ASP A 126 10.43 -7.97 15.11
CA ASP A 126 10.04 -8.08 16.52
C ASP A 126 9.77 -6.67 17.08
N PRO A 127 8.51 -6.31 17.36
CA PRO A 127 8.18 -5.01 17.91
C PRO A 127 8.69 -4.78 19.34
N GLU A 128 9.15 -5.80 20.07
CA GLU A 128 9.72 -5.64 21.43
C GLU A 128 11.23 -5.32 21.43
N ILE A 129 11.92 -5.48 20.29
CA ILE A 129 13.38 -5.29 20.18
C ILE A 129 13.76 -3.89 19.66
N ALA A 130 12.79 -3.11 19.15
CA ALA A 130 13.03 -1.74 18.70
C ALA A 130 12.91 -0.75 19.88
N HIS A 131 14.02 -0.56 20.61
CA HIS A 131 14.20 0.53 21.57
C HIS A 131 14.33 1.90 20.89
#